data_AF-A0A428U3I9-F1
#
_entry.id   AF-A0A428U3I9-F1
#
_cell.length_a   1.000
_cell.length_b   1.000
_cell.length_c   1.000
_cell.angle_alpha   90.00
_cell.angle_beta   90.00
_cell.angle_gamma   90.00
#
_symmetry.space_group_name_H-M   'P 1'
#
loop_
_entity.id
_entity.type
_entity.pdbx_description
1 polymer ?
#
loop_
_entity_poly.entity_id
_entity_poly.type
_entity_poly.pdbx_seq_one_letter_code
_entity_poly.pdbx_strand_id
1 'polypeptide(L)'
;MSTNSGESGFCKFCGHPMNGHTKSSLSKCKNCKKRMHVCQVGVHAEGDGWIICDVACGCGPRYYPSVAKQARPLAPSEYASSHPLYEPPPDGEDEDEDEDDETSIGSPSYVTLAKNGDYLQFFGHGGELISTFREHWQQTTISCQGGDVDAWRMEDDTGQSYFTWTLDVDDNKDDARTGQSERSLGKQVAHAPQSTSHGRTLSAESIDPLQWSEEQLEANTLTPAMEELTIGGGSSQKRVHGTARLSSKGTVVFKAASDGKKVNTARASWVKVKGGFIFESNMHRCTFFTKEITPPKK
;
A
#
# COMPACT_ATOMS: atom_id res chain seq x y z
N MET A 1 -7.81 -13.13 11.54
CA MET A 1 -7.57 -14.22 10.58
C MET A 1 -7.58 -13.61 9.19
N SER A 2 -6.60 -13.92 8.32
CA SER A 2 -6.58 -13.35 6.96
C SER A 2 -7.64 -14.01 6.09
N THR A 3 -8.53 -13.22 5.50
CA THR A 3 -9.63 -13.67 4.63
C THR A 3 -9.24 -13.67 3.14
N ASN A 4 -8.04 -13.17 2.84
CA ASN A 4 -7.44 -13.06 1.51
C ASN A 4 -7.12 -14.45 0.90
N SER A 5 -7.30 -14.57 -0.41
CA SER A 5 -7.05 -15.80 -1.16
C SER A 5 -5.59 -16.27 -1.16
N GLY A 6 -4.63 -15.36 -1.05
CA GLY A 6 -3.21 -15.65 -1.17
C GLY A 6 -2.78 -16.04 -2.60
N GLU A 7 -3.66 -15.89 -3.58
CA GLU A 7 -3.36 -16.12 -4.98
C GLU A 7 -2.81 -14.84 -5.62
N SER A 8 -1.83 -15.01 -6.50
CA SER A 8 -1.29 -13.94 -7.33
C SER A 8 -2.16 -13.72 -8.57
N GLY A 9 -2.04 -12.53 -9.18
CA GLY A 9 -2.74 -12.17 -10.41
C GLY A 9 -4.05 -11.42 -10.19
N PHE A 10 -4.79 -11.26 -11.29
CA PHE A 10 -6.04 -10.51 -11.36
C PHE A 10 -7.22 -11.44 -11.62
N CYS A 11 -8.38 -11.09 -11.09
CA CYS A 11 -9.62 -11.81 -11.33
C CYS A 11 -10.08 -11.55 -12.77
N LYS A 12 -10.26 -12.60 -13.55
CA LYS A 12 -10.73 -12.50 -14.94
C LYS A 12 -12.15 -11.93 -15.12
N PHE A 13 -12.90 -11.79 -14.03
CA PHE A 13 -14.29 -11.33 -14.05
C PHE A 13 -14.42 -9.87 -13.68
N CYS A 14 -13.88 -9.44 -12.52
CA CYS A 14 -13.95 -8.05 -12.07
C CYS A 14 -12.66 -7.26 -12.27
N GLY A 15 -11.58 -7.89 -12.76
CA GLY A 15 -10.29 -7.21 -12.98
C GLY A 15 -9.52 -6.91 -11.70
N HIS A 16 -10.10 -7.09 -10.51
CA HIS A 16 -9.42 -6.80 -9.25
C HIS A 16 -8.35 -7.83 -8.89
N PRO A 17 -7.30 -7.43 -8.14
CA PRO A 17 -6.30 -8.37 -7.64
C PRO A 17 -6.91 -9.53 -6.86
N MET A 18 -6.36 -10.73 -7.04
CA MET A 18 -6.83 -11.93 -6.34
C MET A 18 -6.64 -11.84 -4.81
N ASN A 19 -5.77 -10.94 -4.35
CA ASN A 19 -5.61 -10.65 -2.93
C ASN A 19 -6.88 -10.03 -2.29
N GLY A 20 -7.72 -9.38 -3.09
CA GLY A 20 -9.02 -8.83 -2.70
C GLY A 20 -10.15 -9.87 -2.79
N HIS A 21 -9.83 -11.14 -3.02
CA HIS A 21 -10.82 -12.21 -3.07
C HIS A 21 -10.78 -13.09 -1.83
N THR A 22 -11.92 -13.68 -1.52
CA THR A 22 -12.08 -14.64 -0.45
C THR A 22 -11.21 -15.88 -0.68
N LYS A 23 -10.64 -16.40 0.41
CA LYS A 23 -9.91 -17.67 0.38
C LYS A 23 -10.70 -18.81 -0.21
N SER A 24 -10.04 -19.59 -1.07
CA SER A 24 -10.61 -20.75 -1.78
C SER A 24 -11.24 -21.78 -0.84
N SER A 25 -10.77 -21.90 0.40
CA SER A 25 -11.38 -22.79 1.40
C SER A 25 -12.75 -22.30 1.90
N LEU A 26 -12.98 -20.99 1.88
CA LEU A 26 -14.19 -20.33 2.37
C LEU A 26 -15.21 -20.07 1.26
N SER A 27 -14.79 -20.13 -0.01
CA SER A 27 -15.62 -19.82 -1.17
C SER A 27 -16.08 -21.06 -1.96
N LYS A 28 -16.09 -22.26 -1.37
CA LYS A 28 -16.54 -23.49 -2.05
C LYS A 28 -18.03 -23.75 -1.86
N CYS A 29 -18.70 -24.19 -2.94
CA CYS A 29 -20.06 -24.71 -2.88
C CYS A 29 -20.13 -25.89 -1.89
N LYS A 30 -21.12 -25.90 -1.00
CA LYS A 30 -21.29 -26.96 -0.01
C LYS A 30 -21.61 -28.32 -0.65
N ASN A 31 -22.29 -28.32 -1.80
CA ASN A 31 -22.67 -29.52 -2.54
C ASN A 31 -21.52 -30.03 -3.44
N CYS A 32 -21.25 -29.34 -4.55
CA CYS A 32 -20.31 -29.82 -5.58
C CYS A 32 -18.83 -29.45 -5.32
N LYS A 33 -18.53 -28.71 -4.24
CA LYS A 33 -17.19 -28.25 -3.87
C LYS A 33 -16.45 -27.38 -4.90
N LYS A 34 -17.10 -26.99 -6.01
CA LYS A 34 -16.56 -26.00 -6.95
C LYS A 34 -16.34 -24.67 -6.25
N ARG A 35 -15.28 -23.97 -6.65
CA ARG A 35 -14.92 -22.67 -6.12
C ARG A 35 -15.82 -21.59 -6.72
N MET A 36 -16.21 -20.63 -5.89
CA MET A 36 -16.82 -19.37 -6.28
C MET A 36 -15.79 -18.27 -6.05
N HIS A 37 -15.73 -17.29 -6.97
CA HIS A 37 -14.90 -16.11 -6.79
C HIS A 37 -15.76 -15.03 -6.13
N VAL A 38 -15.35 -14.60 -4.94
CA VAL A 38 -16.08 -13.59 -4.16
C VAL A 38 -15.09 -12.50 -3.78
N CYS A 39 -15.29 -11.29 -4.30
CA CYS A 39 -14.49 -10.11 -4.01
C CYS A 39 -14.91 -9.50 -2.66
N GLN A 40 -13.92 -9.05 -1.89
CA GLN A 40 -14.10 -8.33 -0.63
C GLN A 40 -14.44 -6.86 -0.92
N VAL A 41 -15.25 -6.29 -0.03
CA VAL A 41 -15.81 -4.92 -0.11
C VAL A 41 -14.69 -3.87 -0.17
N GLY A 42 -14.93 -2.78 -0.91
CA GLY A 42 -14.07 -1.60 -0.97
C GLY A 42 -13.31 -1.40 -2.28
N VAL A 43 -13.43 -2.32 -3.23
CA VAL A 43 -12.82 -2.20 -4.57
C VAL A 43 -13.84 -1.86 -5.65
N HIS A 44 -15.12 -2.14 -5.42
CA HIS A 44 -16.20 -1.73 -6.32
C HIS A 44 -16.78 -0.39 -5.83
N ALA A 45 -16.95 0.55 -6.75
CA ALA A 45 -17.27 1.95 -6.46
C ALA A 45 -18.61 2.14 -5.73
N GLU A 46 -19.54 1.21 -5.88
CA GLU A 46 -20.91 1.34 -5.37
C GLU A 46 -21.32 0.14 -4.49
N GLY A 47 -21.19 0.35 -3.18
CA GLY A 47 -21.92 -0.41 -2.18
C GLY A 47 -21.07 -1.18 -1.18
N ASP A 48 -21.51 -1.13 0.07
CA ASP A 48 -21.03 -2.01 1.13
C ASP A 48 -21.54 -3.44 0.89
N GLY A 49 -20.65 -4.36 0.54
CA GLY A 49 -21.04 -5.75 0.38
C GLY A 49 -20.02 -6.61 -0.36
N TRP A 50 -20.11 -7.92 -0.10
CA TRP A 50 -19.35 -8.91 -0.87
C TRP A 50 -19.95 -8.99 -2.27
N ILE A 51 -19.12 -9.19 -3.28
CA ILE A 51 -19.60 -9.31 -4.66
C ILE A 51 -19.14 -10.65 -5.23
N ILE A 52 -20.07 -11.38 -5.86
CA ILE A 52 -19.79 -12.66 -6.51
C ILE A 52 -19.34 -12.39 -7.94
N CYS A 53 -18.05 -12.61 -8.20
CA CYS A 53 -17.47 -12.46 -9.53
C CYS A 53 -17.77 -13.65 -10.44
N ASP A 54 -17.90 -14.85 -9.84
CA ASP A 54 -18.23 -16.06 -10.61
C ASP A 54 -18.90 -17.15 -9.77
N VAL A 55 -19.95 -17.73 -10.35
CA VAL A 55 -20.67 -18.90 -9.86
C VAL A 55 -20.46 -20.05 -10.83
N ALA A 56 -19.37 -20.80 -10.64
CA ALA A 56 -19.05 -21.96 -11.48
C ALA A 56 -20.00 -23.18 -11.31
N CYS A 57 -21.07 -23.09 -10.50
CA CYS A 57 -21.96 -24.22 -10.24
C CYS A 57 -23.46 -23.87 -10.25
N GLY A 58 -24.27 -24.73 -10.88
CA GLY A 58 -25.73 -24.62 -10.90
C GLY A 58 -26.44 -25.22 -9.67
N CYS A 59 -25.75 -25.43 -8.54
CA CYS A 59 -26.39 -26.03 -7.36
C CYS A 59 -27.39 -25.08 -6.67
N GLY A 60 -27.31 -23.78 -6.95
CA GLY A 60 -28.19 -22.75 -6.41
C GLY A 60 -27.78 -22.20 -5.03
N PRO A 61 -28.40 -21.08 -4.61
CA PRO A 61 -27.95 -20.28 -3.45
C PRO A 61 -27.99 -21.01 -2.10
N ARG A 62 -28.84 -22.04 -1.96
CA ARG A 62 -28.96 -22.85 -0.73
C ARG A 62 -27.61 -23.45 -0.32
N TYR A 63 -26.78 -23.81 -1.31
CA TYR A 63 -25.47 -24.44 -1.10
C TYR A 63 -24.29 -23.47 -1.12
N TYR A 64 -24.54 -22.17 -1.27
CA TYR A 64 -23.47 -21.19 -1.26
C TYR A 64 -22.85 -21.10 0.13
N PRO A 65 -21.53 -20.85 0.23
CA PRO A 65 -20.89 -20.57 1.51
C PRO A 65 -21.44 -19.27 2.12
N SER A 66 -21.28 -19.08 3.43
CA SER A 66 -21.85 -17.92 4.14
C SER A 66 -21.45 -16.58 3.51
N VAL A 67 -20.17 -16.46 3.10
CA VAL A 67 -19.62 -15.29 2.41
C VAL A 67 -20.31 -14.98 1.08
N ALA A 68 -20.72 -16.01 0.33
CA ALA A 68 -21.39 -15.83 -0.95
C ALA A 68 -22.91 -15.65 -0.80
N LYS A 69 -23.50 -16.05 0.33
CA LYS A 69 -24.94 -15.84 0.58
C LYS A 69 -25.31 -14.38 0.80
N GLN A 70 -24.38 -13.61 1.34
CA GLN A 70 -24.53 -12.16 1.56
C GLN A 70 -24.01 -11.35 0.38
N ALA A 71 -23.46 -12.02 -0.64
CA ALA A 71 -22.84 -11.36 -1.76
C ALA A 71 -23.85 -11.14 -2.88
N ARG A 72 -23.81 -9.96 -3.51
CA ARG A 72 -24.59 -9.70 -4.71
C ARG A 72 -23.83 -10.16 -5.96
N PRO A 73 -24.51 -10.53 -7.06
CA PRO A 73 -23.85 -10.74 -8.34
C PRO A 73 -23.17 -9.45 -8.83
N LEU A 74 -22.12 -9.61 -9.64
CA LEU A 74 -21.51 -8.50 -10.38
C LEU A 74 -22.55 -7.88 -11.34
N ALA A 75 -22.66 -6.55 -11.34
CA ALA A 75 -23.42 -5.81 -12.36
C ALA A 75 -22.64 -5.77 -13.69
N PRO A 76 -23.31 -5.59 -14.85
CA PRO A 76 -22.64 -5.49 -16.15
C PRO A 76 -21.51 -4.46 -16.20
N SER A 77 -21.69 -3.29 -15.57
CA SER A 77 -20.70 -2.22 -15.48
C SER A 77 -19.52 -2.52 -14.55
N GLU A 78 -19.60 -3.56 -13.73
CA GLU A 78 -18.56 -3.93 -12.77
C GLU A 78 -17.63 -5.03 -13.27
N TYR A 79 -17.94 -5.63 -14.42
CA TYR A 79 -17.04 -6.59 -15.02
C TYR A 79 -15.76 -5.89 -15.48
N ALA A 80 -14.66 -6.63 -15.56
CA ALA A 80 -13.45 -6.15 -16.21
C ALA A 80 -13.80 -5.74 -17.64
N SER A 81 -13.23 -4.65 -18.14
CA SER A 81 -13.44 -4.18 -19.52
C SER A 81 -13.09 -5.21 -20.60
N SER A 82 -12.28 -6.22 -20.25
CA SER A 82 -11.94 -7.35 -21.12
C SER A 82 -12.96 -8.51 -21.09
N HIS A 83 -13.97 -8.45 -20.23
CA HIS A 83 -14.94 -9.52 -20.04
C HIS A 83 -16.10 -9.40 -21.05
N PRO A 84 -16.57 -10.50 -21.67
CA PRO A 84 -17.64 -10.44 -22.67
C PRO A 84 -19.00 -9.94 -22.16
N LEU A 85 -19.21 -9.93 -20.84
CA LEU A 85 -20.42 -9.41 -20.19
C LEU A 85 -20.26 -7.99 -19.65
N TYR A 86 -19.13 -7.34 -19.92
CA TYR A 86 -18.97 -5.93 -19.57
C TYR A 86 -19.85 -5.08 -20.48
N GLU A 87 -20.70 -4.27 -19.85
CA GLU A 87 -21.42 -3.20 -20.52
C GLU A 87 -20.99 -1.90 -19.85
N PRO A 88 -20.45 -0.92 -20.60
CA PRO A 88 -20.15 0.38 -20.03
C PRO A 88 -21.43 0.94 -19.39
N PRO A 89 -21.31 1.70 -18.28
CA PRO A 89 -22.44 2.48 -17.78
C PRO A 89 -23.06 3.25 -18.95
N PRO A 90 -24.39 3.41 -19.01
CA PRO A 90 -24.98 4.28 -20.03
C PRO A 90 -24.24 5.61 -19.96
N ASP A 91 -23.66 6.04 -21.08
CA ASP A 91 -23.17 7.41 -21.24
C ASP A 91 -24.32 8.27 -20.76
N GLY A 92 -24.14 8.98 -19.65
CA GLY A 92 -25.21 9.80 -19.08
C GLY A 92 -25.58 10.79 -20.17
N GLU A 93 -26.66 10.52 -20.90
CA GLU A 93 -27.32 11.48 -21.75
C GLU A 93 -27.72 12.61 -20.83
N ASP A 94 -26.85 13.62 -20.78
CA ASP A 94 -27.15 15.04 -20.66
C ASP A 94 -28.37 15.30 -19.76
N GLU A 95 -28.17 15.22 -18.43
CA GLU A 95 -28.98 16.06 -17.55
C GLU A 95 -28.57 17.51 -17.82
N ASP A 96 -29.27 18.08 -18.79
CA ASP A 96 -29.41 19.48 -19.18
C ASP A 96 -28.32 20.43 -18.65
N GLU A 97 -27.46 20.80 -19.59
CA GLU A 97 -26.54 21.92 -19.58
C GLU A 97 -27.20 23.20 -19.02
N ASP A 98 -26.91 23.53 -17.75
CA ASP A 98 -26.72 24.93 -17.40
C ASP A 98 -25.33 25.31 -17.91
N GLU A 99 -25.30 26.02 -19.04
CA GLU A 99 -24.14 26.64 -19.67
C GLU A 99 -23.44 27.65 -18.74
N ASP A 100 -22.76 27.17 -17.71
CA ASP A 100 -21.69 27.94 -17.08
C ASP A 100 -20.37 27.34 -17.56
N ASP A 101 -19.80 28.02 -18.56
CA ASP A 101 -18.46 27.86 -19.15
C ASP A 101 -17.36 27.98 -18.09
N GLU A 102 -17.30 27.00 -17.19
CA GLU A 102 -16.18 26.75 -16.30
C GLU A 102 -15.50 25.52 -16.87
N THR A 103 -14.46 25.75 -17.67
CA THR A 103 -13.50 24.76 -18.18
C THR A 103 -13.44 23.54 -17.26
N SER A 104 -14.18 22.49 -17.61
CA SER A 104 -14.32 21.31 -16.77
C SER A 104 -12.97 20.61 -16.80
N ILE A 105 -12.13 20.92 -15.82
CA ILE A 105 -10.84 20.27 -15.60
C ILE A 105 -11.20 18.83 -15.25
N GLY A 106 -11.20 17.97 -16.27
CA GLY A 106 -11.53 16.55 -16.14
C GLY A 106 -10.81 15.96 -14.94
N SER A 107 -11.52 15.11 -14.19
CA SER A 107 -10.99 14.48 -12.99
C SER A 107 -9.61 13.85 -13.28
N PRO A 108 -8.60 14.05 -12.41
CA PRO A 108 -7.24 13.63 -12.67
C PRO A 108 -7.16 12.12 -12.91
N SER A 109 -6.60 11.71 -14.06
CA SER A 109 -6.43 10.30 -14.42
C SER A 109 -5.14 9.74 -13.83
N TYR A 110 -5.26 8.86 -12.84
CA TYR A 110 -4.10 8.20 -12.23
C TYR A 110 -3.70 6.94 -12.98
N VAL A 111 -2.42 6.83 -13.32
CA VAL A 111 -1.90 5.74 -14.14
C VAL A 111 -0.82 4.96 -13.41
N THR A 112 -0.79 3.64 -13.64
CA THR A 112 0.30 2.79 -13.19
C THR A 112 1.29 2.63 -14.33
N LEU A 113 2.52 3.07 -14.11
CA LEU A 113 3.59 2.99 -15.11
C LEU A 113 4.25 1.61 -15.11
N ALA A 114 4.55 1.12 -16.31
CA ALA A 114 5.39 -0.05 -16.54
C ALA A 114 6.64 0.37 -17.32
N LYS A 115 7.82 -0.10 -16.90
CA LYS A 115 9.07 0.20 -17.60
C LYS A 115 9.31 -0.77 -18.76
N ASN A 116 9.71 -0.23 -19.89
CA ASN A 116 10.05 -0.99 -21.09
C ASN A 116 11.27 -0.37 -21.78
N GLY A 117 12.47 -0.79 -21.35
CA GLY A 117 13.71 -0.13 -21.73
C GLY A 117 13.74 1.30 -21.20
N ASP A 118 13.95 2.26 -22.09
CA ASP A 118 13.99 3.69 -21.74
C ASP A 118 12.59 4.34 -21.66
N TYR A 119 11.53 3.59 -21.97
CA TYR A 119 10.16 4.07 -22.01
C TYR A 119 9.40 3.73 -20.72
N LEU A 120 8.53 4.65 -20.32
CA LEU A 120 7.47 4.45 -19.35
C LEU A 120 6.17 4.25 -20.13
N GLN A 121 5.49 3.14 -19.90
CA GLN A 121 4.27 2.75 -20.62
C GLN A 121 3.08 2.65 -19.68
N PHE A 122 1.92 3.07 -20.14
CA PHE A 122 0.64 2.93 -19.44
C PHE A 122 -0.52 2.97 -20.44
N PHE A 123 -1.73 2.64 -19.99
CA PHE A 123 -2.94 2.73 -20.81
C PHE A 123 -3.66 4.05 -20.56
N GLY A 124 -3.93 4.80 -21.63
CA GLY A 124 -4.69 6.05 -21.59
C GLY A 124 -6.20 5.82 -21.47
N HIS A 125 -6.98 6.90 -21.57
CA HIS A 125 -8.43 6.86 -21.32
C HIS A 125 -9.19 6.04 -22.39
N GLY A 126 -8.72 6.01 -23.63
CA GLY A 126 -9.29 5.19 -24.70
C GLY A 126 -8.76 3.75 -24.73
N GLY A 127 -7.94 3.36 -23.76
CA GLY A 127 -7.28 2.05 -23.71
C GLY A 127 -6.09 1.91 -24.67
N GLU A 128 -5.67 3.00 -25.32
CA GLU A 128 -4.43 3.06 -26.08
C GLU A 128 -3.21 2.95 -25.18
N LEU A 129 -2.17 2.26 -25.66
CA LEU A 129 -0.90 2.16 -24.95
C LEU A 129 -0.07 3.43 -25.22
N ILE A 130 0.06 4.28 -24.21
CA ILE A 130 0.88 5.49 -24.26
C ILE A 130 2.30 5.13 -23.81
N SER A 131 3.30 5.59 -24.56
CA SER A 131 4.73 5.43 -24.23
C SER A 131 5.39 6.78 -24.10
N THR A 132 6.01 7.04 -22.95
CA THR A 132 6.63 8.34 -22.62
C THR A 132 8.07 8.15 -22.15
N PHE A 133 8.83 9.25 -22.10
CA PHE A 133 10.11 9.30 -21.41
C PHE A 133 9.95 9.90 -20.01
N ARG A 134 10.98 9.76 -19.17
CA ARG A 134 11.01 10.39 -17.85
C ARG A 134 10.93 11.92 -17.96
N GLU A 135 11.53 12.53 -18.98
CA GLU A 135 11.48 13.99 -19.16
C GLU A 135 10.10 14.54 -19.51
N HIS A 136 9.15 13.69 -19.94
CA HIS A 136 7.78 14.11 -20.20
C HIS A 136 6.97 14.33 -18.91
N TRP A 137 7.48 13.87 -17.76
CA TRP A 137 6.81 13.99 -16.48
C TRP A 137 7.35 15.17 -15.68
N GLN A 138 6.46 16.05 -15.27
CA GLN A 138 6.76 17.22 -14.45
C GLN A 138 6.29 16.98 -13.02
N GLN A 139 7.15 17.28 -12.04
CA GLN A 139 6.75 17.23 -10.64
C GLN A 139 5.70 18.31 -10.38
N THR A 140 4.60 17.94 -9.73
CA THR A 140 3.47 18.82 -9.43
C THR A 140 2.90 18.51 -8.04
N THR A 141 1.96 19.34 -7.59
CA THR A 141 1.24 19.15 -6.34
C THR A 141 -0.25 19.15 -6.66
N ILE A 142 -0.97 18.13 -6.20
CA ILE A 142 -2.42 17.98 -6.42
C ILE A 142 -3.14 17.94 -5.08
N SER A 143 -4.31 18.56 -5.02
CA SER A 143 -5.17 18.50 -3.83
C SER A 143 -6.00 17.22 -3.86
N CYS A 144 -5.75 16.31 -2.92
CA CYS A 144 -6.43 15.04 -2.80
C CYS A 144 -6.89 14.83 -1.35
N GLN A 145 -8.18 14.56 -1.15
CA GLN A 145 -8.79 14.32 0.18
C GLN A 145 -8.54 15.43 1.20
N GLY A 146 -8.49 16.69 0.75
CA GLY A 146 -8.27 17.86 1.62
C GLY A 146 -6.82 18.07 2.05
N GLY A 147 -5.86 17.42 1.39
CA GLY A 147 -4.44 17.67 1.55
C GLY A 147 -3.73 17.79 0.21
N ASP A 148 -2.68 18.61 0.18
CA ASP A 148 -1.81 18.75 -0.99
C ASP A 148 -0.77 17.63 -0.99
N VAL A 149 -0.68 16.90 -2.10
CA VAL A 149 0.22 15.75 -2.25
C VAL A 149 1.09 15.94 -3.48
N ASP A 150 2.38 15.66 -3.33
CA ASP A 150 3.32 15.66 -4.45
C ASP A 150 3.03 14.50 -5.40
N ALA A 151 2.98 14.80 -6.69
CA ALA A 151 2.76 13.85 -7.76
C ALA A 151 3.62 14.21 -8.98
N TRP A 152 3.58 13.35 -9.99
CA TRP A 152 4.12 13.63 -11.31
C TRP A 152 2.98 13.73 -12.30
N ARG A 153 2.99 14.78 -13.12
CA ARG A 153 2.01 15.03 -14.18
C ARG A 153 2.68 14.95 -15.55
N MET A 154 2.00 14.30 -16.48
CA MET A 154 2.32 14.34 -17.91
C MET A 154 1.07 14.80 -18.66
N GLU A 155 1.23 15.67 -19.64
CA GLU A 155 0.15 16.13 -20.51
C GLU A 155 0.42 15.63 -21.92
N ASP A 156 -0.57 14.98 -22.53
CA ASP A 156 -0.46 14.54 -23.92
C ASP A 156 -0.76 15.67 -24.91
N ASP A 157 -0.65 15.37 -26.20
CA ASP A 157 -0.92 16.31 -27.28
C ASP A 157 -2.40 16.71 -27.41
N THR A 158 -3.30 15.99 -26.74
CA THR A 158 -4.73 16.32 -26.65
C THR A 158 -5.05 17.25 -25.50
N GLY A 159 -4.07 17.56 -24.64
CA GLY A 159 -4.25 18.36 -23.43
C GLY A 159 -4.73 17.54 -22.23
N GLN A 160 -4.78 16.22 -22.34
CA GLN A 160 -5.20 15.36 -21.25
C GLN A 160 -4.05 15.10 -20.28
N SER A 161 -4.34 15.23 -18.98
CA SER A 161 -3.35 15.12 -17.91
C SER A 161 -3.41 13.78 -17.19
N TYR A 162 -2.25 13.13 -17.07
CA TYR A 162 -2.05 11.86 -16.38
C TYR A 162 -1.17 12.07 -15.15
N PHE A 163 -1.50 11.37 -14.06
CA PHE A 163 -0.83 11.50 -12.78
C PHE A 163 -0.26 10.18 -12.29
N THR A 164 0.93 10.21 -11.69
CA THR A 164 1.54 9.08 -10.98
C THR A 164 2.24 9.57 -9.71
N TRP A 165 2.35 8.71 -8.71
CA TRP A 165 3.05 9.00 -7.45
C TRP A 165 4.55 8.77 -7.55
N THR A 166 5.01 7.96 -8.51
CA THR A 166 6.42 7.62 -8.68
C THR A 166 6.77 7.40 -10.15
N LEU A 167 7.97 7.85 -10.53
CA LEU A 167 8.61 7.53 -11.82
C LEU A 167 9.66 6.42 -11.69
N ASP A 168 10.02 6.05 -10.47
CA ASP A 168 11.00 5.00 -10.22
C ASP A 168 10.26 3.65 -10.35
N VAL A 169 10.02 3.28 -11.60
CA VAL A 169 9.54 1.96 -11.97
C VAL A 169 10.77 1.08 -12.09
N ASP A 170 10.99 0.21 -11.11
CA ASP A 170 12.11 -0.71 -11.11
C ASP A 170 12.15 -1.49 -12.45
N ASP A 171 13.31 -1.55 -13.09
CA ASP A 171 13.60 -2.26 -14.37
C ASP A 171 13.33 -3.77 -14.34
N ASN A 172 12.71 -4.26 -13.28
CA ASN A 172 12.85 -5.63 -12.87
C ASN A 172 11.79 -6.53 -13.53
N LYS A 173 11.90 -6.65 -14.85
CA LYS A 173 11.45 -7.87 -15.54
C LYS A 173 12.58 -8.88 -15.45
N ASP A 174 12.36 -9.86 -14.58
CA ASP A 174 13.14 -11.08 -14.38
C ASP A 174 14.55 -10.91 -13.79
N ASP A 175 14.65 -10.35 -12.58
CA ASP A 175 15.44 -11.03 -11.56
C ASP A 175 15.02 -10.65 -10.14
N ALA A 176 15.26 -11.56 -9.20
CA ALA A 176 14.96 -11.30 -7.80
C ALA A 176 15.65 -10.02 -7.29
N ARG A 177 14.98 -9.37 -6.32
CA ARG A 177 15.58 -8.68 -5.14
C ARG A 177 15.95 -7.18 -5.26
N THR A 178 15.39 -6.41 -4.30
CA THR A 178 15.94 -5.19 -3.62
C THR A 178 16.10 -3.92 -4.48
N GLY A 179 15.58 -2.73 -4.14
CA GLY A 179 14.86 -2.25 -2.97
C GLY A 179 14.65 -0.71 -3.00
N GLN A 180 13.71 -0.25 -2.16
CA GLN A 180 13.56 1.05 -1.47
C GLN A 180 14.07 2.36 -2.11
N SER A 181 13.11 3.26 -2.38
CA SER A 181 13.32 4.72 -2.45
C SER A 181 13.07 5.34 -1.07
N GLU A 182 14.10 5.94 -0.48
CA GLU A 182 14.05 6.77 0.73
C GLU A 182 13.72 8.22 0.33
N ARG A 183 12.67 8.84 0.89
CA ARG A 183 12.67 10.29 1.14
C ARG A 183 11.94 10.64 2.44
N SER A 184 12.72 11.23 3.34
CA SER A 184 12.31 11.96 4.54
C SER A 184 12.08 13.42 4.13
N LEU A 185 10.87 13.95 4.30
CA LEU A 185 10.56 15.37 4.11
C LEU A 185 10.68 16.10 5.45
N GLY A 186 11.62 17.03 5.52
CA GLY A 186 11.79 17.96 6.61
C GLY A 186 10.58 18.89 6.73
N LYS A 187 10.09 19.05 7.96
CA LYS A 187 9.07 20.03 8.34
C LYS A 187 9.63 21.45 8.16
N GLN A 188 9.02 22.25 7.28
CA GLN A 188 9.08 23.71 7.38
C GLN A 188 8.05 24.21 8.41
N VAL A 189 8.44 25.26 9.13
CA VAL A 189 7.67 25.95 10.16
C VAL A 189 6.73 26.93 9.47
N ALA A 190 5.41 26.73 9.64
CA ALA A 190 4.40 27.71 9.29
C ALA A 190 4.06 28.57 10.52
N HIS A 191 4.11 29.89 10.35
CA HIS A 191 3.55 30.87 11.29
C HIS A 191 2.03 30.70 11.38
N ALA A 192 1.49 30.53 12.59
CA ALA A 192 0.05 30.54 12.84
C ALA A 192 -0.41 31.91 13.38
N PRO A 193 -1.57 32.43 12.92
CA PRO A 193 -2.24 33.56 13.55
C PRO A 193 -3.05 33.10 14.77
N GLN A 194 -3.31 34.07 15.65
CA GLN A 194 -3.94 33.95 16.96
C GLN A 194 -5.37 33.38 16.90
N SER A 195 -5.68 32.38 17.73
CA SER A 195 -7.04 32.13 18.22
C SER A 195 -7.10 31.30 19.51
N THR A 196 -7.56 31.99 20.56
CA THR A 196 -8.56 31.61 21.57
C THR A 196 -8.50 30.26 22.30
N SER A 197 -7.92 30.34 23.50
CA SER A 197 -8.39 29.83 24.81
C SER A 197 -9.09 28.46 24.90
N HIS A 198 -8.32 27.45 25.30
CA HIS A 198 -8.78 26.41 26.23
C HIS A 198 -7.90 26.41 27.48
N GLY A 199 -8.46 26.80 28.62
CA GLY A 199 -7.79 26.83 29.91
C GLY A 199 -7.52 25.41 30.43
N ARG A 200 -6.24 25.01 30.43
CA ARG A 200 -5.75 23.85 31.19
C ARG A 200 -5.12 24.37 32.48
N THR A 201 -5.53 23.78 33.60
CA THR A 201 -4.96 24.01 34.93
C THR A 201 -3.48 23.62 34.93
N LEU A 202 -2.60 24.62 34.95
CA LEU A 202 -1.16 24.42 35.11
C LEU A 202 -0.85 24.08 36.57
N SER A 203 -0.22 22.92 36.79
CA SER A 203 0.44 22.62 38.06
C SER A 203 1.55 23.65 38.30
N ALA A 204 1.60 24.22 39.51
CA ALA A 204 2.44 25.35 39.89
C ALA A 204 3.97 25.09 39.87
N GLU A 205 4.42 23.94 39.36
CA GLU A 205 5.83 23.52 39.38
C GLU A 205 6.40 23.21 37.98
N SER A 206 5.64 23.46 36.90
CA SER A 206 6.14 23.28 35.53
C SER A 206 6.94 24.51 35.09
N ILE A 207 8.22 24.55 35.42
CA ILE A 207 9.16 25.55 34.90
C ILE A 207 9.38 25.28 33.40
N ASP A 208 9.23 26.33 32.59
CA ASP A 208 9.46 26.31 31.15
C ASP A 208 10.88 25.77 30.85
N PRO A 209 11.04 24.71 30.04
CA PRO A 209 12.34 24.15 29.67
C PRO A 209 13.30 25.17 29.04
N LEU A 210 12.78 26.27 28.49
CA LEU A 210 13.59 27.37 27.96
C LEU A 210 14.23 28.24 29.04
N GLN A 211 13.83 28.08 30.30
CA GLN A 211 14.37 28.80 31.46
C GLN A 211 15.31 27.95 32.33
N TRP A 212 15.65 26.73 31.89
CA TRP A 212 16.63 25.92 32.62
C TRP A 212 18.04 26.52 32.51
N SER A 213 18.75 26.53 33.64
CA SER A 213 20.17 26.86 33.63
C SER A 213 20.96 25.77 32.92
N GLU A 214 22.15 26.12 32.42
CA GLU A 214 23.06 25.19 31.75
C GLU A 214 23.39 23.96 32.62
N GLU A 215 23.56 24.15 33.94
CA GLU A 215 23.75 23.06 34.91
C GLU A 215 22.52 22.15 35.07
N GLN A 216 21.29 22.69 34.94
CA GLN A 216 20.07 21.87 34.95
C GLN A 216 19.88 21.08 33.67
N LEU A 217 20.27 21.67 32.53
CA LEU A 217 20.32 20.97 31.25
C LEU A 217 21.31 19.80 31.31
N GLU A 218 22.50 19.99 31.86
CA GLU A 218 23.49 18.92 32.02
C GLU A 218 23.05 17.84 33.03
N ALA A 219 22.41 18.22 34.13
CA ALA A 219 21.92 17.27 35.14
C ALA A 219 20.75 16.40 34.63
N ASN A 220 19.89 16.93 33.75
CA ASN A 220 18.76 16.19 33.17
C ASN A 220 19.06 15.48 31.84
N THR A 221 20.22 15.72 31.21
CA THR A 221 20.59 15.11 29.92
C THR A 221 21.29 13.75 30.04
N LEU A 222 21.54 13.25 31.25
CA LEU A 222 22.18 11.94 31.47
C LEU A 222 21.21 10.91 32.05
N THR A 223 20.28 10.44 31.22
CA THR A 223 19.69 9.10 31.40
C THR A 223 19.81 8.30 30.09
N PRO A 224 20.07 6.98 30.16
CA PRO A 224 20.16 6.10 28.98
C PRO A 224 18.83 5.90 28.21
N ALA A 225 17.81 6.70 28.51
CA ALA A 225 16.48 6.65 27.88
C ALA A 225 16.45 7.26 26.46
N MET A 226 17.49 7.98 26.03
CA MET A 226 17.56 8.55 24.67
C MET A 226 18.11 7.59 23.61
N GLU A 227 18.69 6.45 23.99
CA GLU A 227 19.14 5.45 23.00
C GLU A 227 17.98 4.60 22.44
N GLU A 228 16.76 4.75 22.98
CA GLU A 228 15.55 4.06 22.51
C GLU A 228 14.58 4.96 21.71
N LEU A 229 14.88 6.26 21.58
CA LEU A 229 14.14 7.16 20.69
C LEU A 229 14.73 7.06 19.27
N THR A 230 14.56 5.89 18.64
CA THR A 230 14.78 5.76 17.20
C THR A 230 13.68 6.52 16.47
N ILE A 231 14.04 7.71 16.01
CA ILE A 231 13.29 8.57 15.07
C ILE A 231 12.88 7.73 13.85
N GLY A 232 11.58 7.64 13.59
CA GLY A 232 11.00 6.91 12.46
C GLY A 232 9.48 6.89 12.51
N GLY A 233 8.86 8.07 12.52
CA GLY A 233 7.41 8.21 12.39
C GLY A 233 6.96 7.94 10.95
N GLY A 234 6.10 6.93 10.78
CA GLY A 234 5.44 6.62 9.52
C GLY A 234 5.39 5.12 9.25
N SER A 235 4.22 4.51 9.41
CA SER A 235 3.95 3.07 9.37
C SER A 235 4.34 2.33 10.66
N SER A 236 3.33 1.82 11.36
CA SER A 236 3.43 0.93 12.53
C SER A 236 3.97 -0.45 12.14
N GLN A 237 5.11 -0.50 11.45
CA GLN A 237 5.82 -1.73 11.15
C GLN A 237 6.39 -2.29 12.45
N LYS A 238 5.81 -3.41 12.87
CA LYS A 238 6.21 -4.13 14.07
C LYS A 238 7.68 -4.54 13.96
N ARG A 239 8.53 -4.10 14.89
CA ARG A 239 9.92 -4.57 14.99
C ARG A 239 9.97 -5.84 15.82
N VAL A 240 10.67 -6.87 15.33
CA VAL A 240 10.81 -8.18 16.00
C VAL A 240 12.28 -8.45 16.27
N HIS A 241 12.63 -8.52 17.55
CA HIS A 241 13.99 -8.83 18.01
C HIS A 241 14.21 -10.33 18.14
N GLY A 242 15.43 -10.80 17.88
CA GLY A 242 15.76 -12.21 17.98
C GLY A 242 17.21 -12.55 17.66
N THR A 243 17.48 -13.85 17.60
CA THR A 243 18.82 -14.39 17.29
C THR A 243 18.84 -14.94 15.87
N ALA A 244 19.87 -14.62 15.10
CA ALA A 244 20.07 -15.13 13.75
C ALA A 244 21.28 -16.06 13.67
N ARG A 245 21.15 -17.11 12.86
CA ARG A 245 22.23 -18.06 12.61
C ARG A 245 22.25 -18.48 11.16
N LEU A 246 23.45 -18.51 10.58
CA LEU A 246 23.67 -19.02 9.23
C LEU A 246 23.65 -20.56 9.26
N SER A 247 22.81 -21.15 8.43
CA SER A 247 22.76 -22.60 8.21
C SER A 247 23.88 -23.04 7.27
N SER A 248 24.19 -24.34 7.26
CA SER A 248 25.12 -24.93 6.29
C SER A 248 24.67 -24.78 4.84
N LYS A 249 23.38 -24.47 4.59
CA LYS A 249 22.80 -24.24 3.27
C LYS A 249 22.85 -22.77 2.83
N GLY A 250 23.56 -21.90 3.57
CA GLY A 250 23.67 -20.47 3.25
C GLY A 250 22.41 -19.64 3.57
N THR A 251 21.42 -20.23 4.23
CA THR A 251 20.21 -19.52 4.69
C THR A 251 20.38 -19.03 6.13
N VAL A 252 19.83 -17.86 6.45
CA VAL A 252 19.77 -17.33 7.81
C VAL A 252 18.49 -17.79 8.48
N VAL A 253 18.64 -18.52 9.57
CA VAL A 253 17.55 -18.94 10.47
C VAL A 253 17.46 -17.91 11.58
N PHE A 254 16.40 -17.11 11.56
CA PHE A 254 16.09 -16.16 12.62
C PHE A 254 15.11 -16.79 13.60
N LYS A 255 15.37 -16.68 14.90
CA LYS A 255 14.46 -17.10 15.97
C LYS A 255 14.02 -15.87 16.77
N ALA A 256 12.73 -15.55 16.69
CA ALA A 256 12.15 -14.43 17.42
C ALA A 256 12.23 -14.66 18.94
N ALA A 257 12.54 -13.60 19.69
CA ALA A 257 12.66 -13.67 21.15
C ALA A 257 11.31 -13.86 21.84
N SER A 258 10.22 -13.35 21.26
CA SER A 258 8.89 -13.35 21.88
C SER A 258 8.21 -14.73 21.89
N ASP A 259 8.22 -15.43 20.75
CA ASP A 259 7.47 -16.70 20.57
C ASP A 259 8.37 -17.88 20.19
N GLY A 260 9.67 -17.64 20.00
CA GLY A 260 10.61 -18.67 19.54
C GLY A 260 10.37 -19.14 18.11
N LYS A 261 9.47 -18.49 17.36
CA LYS A 261 9.16 -18.84 15.97
C LYS A 261 10.38 -18.61 15.10
N LYS A 262 10.62 -19.56 14.19
CA LYS A 262 11.76 -19.52 13.27
C LYS A 262 11.32 -19.01 11.90
N VAL A 263 12.13 -18.14 11.31
CA VAL A 263 11.97 -17.64 9.94
C VAL A 263 13.26 -17.94 9.18
N ASN A 264 13.13 -18.62 8.05
CA ASN A 264 14.26 -18.93 7.17
C ASN A 264 14.31 -17.91 6.04
N THR A 265 15.47 -17.31 5.85
CA THR A 265 15.68 -16.21 4.89
C THR A 265 16.99 -16.41 4.17
N ALA A 266 17.15 -15.80 3.00
CA ALA A 266 18.43 -15.82 2.30
C ALA A 266 19.39 -14.78 2.93
N ARG A 267 20.69 -15.10 3.02
CA ARG A 267 21.69 -14.24 3.69
C ARG A 267 21.77 -12.82 3.13
N ALA A 268 21.64 -12.66 1.82
CA ALA A 268 21.68 -11.37 1.14
C ALA A 268 20.41 -10.52 1.32
N SER A 269 19.37 -11.03 2.01
CA SER A 269 18.20 -10.22 2.39
C SER A 269 18.41 -9.46 3.70
N TRP A 270 19.56 -9.68 4.38
CA TRP A 270 19.90 -9.00 5.62
C TRP A 270 20.86 -7.85 5.36
N VAL A 271 20.43 -6.63 5.66
CA VAL A 271 21.22 -5.41 5.53
C VAL A 271 21.98 -5.16 6.82
N LYS A 272 23.30 -4.91 6.73
CA LYS A 272 24.12 -4.55 7.88
C LYS A 272 23.86 -3.09 8.24
N VAL A 273 23.55 -2.83 9.51
CA VAL A 273 23.31 -1.48 10.04
C VAL A 273 24.18 -1.24 11.28
N LYS A 274 24.23 0.00 11.77
CA LYS A 274 24.90 0.30 13.04
C LYS A 274 24.22 -0.51 14.16
N GLY A 275 24.99 -1.39 14.82
CA GLY A 275 24.49 -2.23 15.92
C GLY A 275 23.95 -3.61 15.53
N GLY A 276 23.90 -3.98 14.24
CA GLY A 276 23.55 -5.35 13.85
C GLY A 276 23.10 -5.52 12.41
N PHE A 277 22.05 -6.32 12.22
CA PHE A 277 21.48 -6.66 10.93
C PHE A 277 19.95 -6.55 10.97
N ILE A 278 19.39 -6.03 9.87
CA ILE A 278 17.95 -5.86 9.67
C ILE A 278 17.50 -6.70 8.47
N PHE A 279 16.32 -7.30 8.59
CA PHE A 279 15.60 -7.94 7.50
C PHE A 279 14.14 -7.49 7.50
N GLU A 280 13.71 -6.83 6.43
CA GLU A 280 12.32 -6.43 6.24
C GLU A 280 11.54 -7.53 5.51
N SER A 281 10.40 -7.91 6.06
CA SER A 281 9.55 -8.96 5.49
C SER A 281 8.18 -8.44 5.10
N ASN A 282 7.95 -8.32 3.80
CA ASN A 282 6.62 -7.98 3.26
C ASN A 282 5.58 -9.05 3.61
N MET A 283 5.97 -10.32 3.61
CA MET A 283 5.09 -11.44 3.95
C MET A 283 4.60 -11.38 5.41
N HIS A 284 5.45 -10.94 6.33
CA HIS A 284 5.11 -10.82 7.75
C HIS A 284 4.71 -9.40 8.17
N ARG A 285 4.81 -8.42 7.26
CA ARG A 285 4.61 -6.98 7.52
C ARG A 285 5.35 -6.51 8.77
N CYS A 286 6.59 -6.96 8.93
CA CYS A 286 7.41 -6.66 10.10
C CYS A 286 8.91 -6.60 9.74
N THR A 287 9.67 -5.98 10.63
CA THR A 287 11.11 -5.79 10.48
C THR A 287 11.84 -6.61 11.55
N PHE A 288 12.64 -7.57 11.12
CA PHE A 288 13.42 -8.43 12.01
C PHE A 288 14.77 -7.79 12.29
N PHE A 289 15.18 -7.78 13.56
CA PHE A 289 16.48 -7.25 14.00
C PHE A 289 17.25 -8.28 14.80
N THR A 290 18.56 -8.38 14.51
CA THR A 290 19.50 -9.19 15.29
C THR A 290 20.83 -8.46 15.42
N LYS A 291 21.51 -8.60 16.56
CA LYS A 291 22.82 -7.98 16.78
C LYS A 291 23.92 -8.61 15.92
N GLU A 292 23.85 -9.92 15.72
CA GLU A 292 24.86 -10.68 14.97
C GLU A 292 24.22 -11.89 14.28
N ILE A 293 24.76 -12.28 13.12
CA ILE A 293 24.41 -13.53 12.44
C ILE A 293 25.51 -14.54 12.74
N THR A 294 25.24 -15.44 13.69
CA THR A 294 26.21 -16.45 14.13
C THR A 294 26.53 -17.47 13.03
N PRO A 295 27.77 -17.95 12.90
CA PRO A 295 28.13 -18.96 11.90
C PRO A 295 27.46 -20.32 12.19
N PRO A 296 27.45 -21.24 11.21
CA PRO A 296 27.01 -22.61 11.45
C PRO A 296 27.87 -23.25 12.55
N LYS A 297 27.26 -24.16 13.33
CA LYS A 297 28.05 -24.94 14.31
C LYS A 297 28.73 -26.00 13.47
N LYS A 298 30.03 -26.14 13.67
CA LYS A 298 30.80 -27.25 13.12
C LYS A 298 30.21 -28.58 13.61
#